data_AF-U5HBP9-F1
#
_entry.id   AF-U5HBP9-F1
#
_cell.length_a   1.000
_cell.length_b   1.000
_cell.length_c   1.000
_cell.angle_alpha   90.00
_cell.angle_beta   90.00
_cell.angle_gamma   90.00
#
_symmetry.space_group_name_H-M   'P 1'
#
loop_
_entity.id
_entity.type
_entity.pdbx_description
1 polymer ?
#
loop_
_entity_poly.entity_id
_entity_poly.type
_entity_poly.pdbx_seq_one_letter_code
_entity_poly.pdbx_strand_id
1 'polypeptide(L)'
;MVRPGPEGSNTRTQAAPNSTALSALSSYSSSNPPVSQHSIPAAVHAAPRPSSKPARTPPRKPRRLRSQRKVKCDRQWPKCGRCTERALDCQFSNLVPVNFARTIDRDALVSQLEKRIQSLESELVAQRFFLPAAADLCSSISTTFAAGAASPEVALRFLSQREEDEERLAKLKRKSGTAFDDHSDLDNGPTPGSLSLEVRLAKPTLQRSFALHLLDAFFGSCCSNLPIFRPFLIRKSHLYRQIDNLDPPSRVAVATFCALGVRATPHSGLLGIPEVDPSDSRAMIFSGVRREQTYKALHAEAMELSDRLEIAHDPSQPALEALMVQMQALMWQELIPRRSKSMVRSALGMFKDLGEQRAALVKSIGLPLLAGDAITSAYGRRACLVTEADLSEYFSGLVLPDLEYDQLQSMIAVHLRPGEEPNHMQLSSASMVIWRWLIACQREFNRIASLHTVHYSMITSEIMMIWTALDQIHSAIQDFQSLLMGLRGLPPGCEADGCSSMHLRYVTRLDREVDDLTWLIQSLISERMQGHHGSHDDLSGEWLLESERRVRRGLKLAAFYFELYSISVSPNQTWYLCWQLELMPR
;
A
#
# COMPACT_ATOMS: atom_id res chain seq x y z
N MET A 1 16.89 -3.03 -69.89
CA MET A 1 16.85 -3.55 -68.51
C MET A 1 17.50 -2.54 -67.59
N VAL A 2 16.64 -1.94 -66.76
CA VAL A 2 16.81 -1.10 -65.55
C VAL A 2 17.95 -0.06 -65.53
N ARG A 3 17.54 1.20 -65.73
CA ARG A 3 18.31 2.44 -65.49
C ARG A 3 18.11 2.96 -64.04
N PRO A 4 19.01 3.84 -63.55
CA PRO A 4 19.10 4.29 -62.16
C PRO A 4 18.60 5.73 -61.88
N GLY A 5 18.35 6.01 -60.59
CA GLY A 5 18.35 7.34 -59.91
C GLY A 5 17.18 8.30 -60.17
N PRO A 6 17.05 9.44 -59.43
CA PRO A 6 17.93 9.96 -58.38
C PRO A 6 17.24 10.65 -57.17
N GLU A 7 18.08 11.18 -56.29
CA GLU A 7 17.86 12.10 -55.16
C GLU A 7 17.11 13.39 -55.52
N GLY A 8 16.51 14.04 -54.51
CA GLY A 8 15.96 15.38 -54.62
C GLY A 8 15.65 16.01 -53.25
N SER A 9 16.64 16.71 -52.69
CA SER A 9 16.51 17.65 -51.58
C SER A 9 15.65 18.86 -51.96
N ASN A 10 14.77 19.33 -51.08
CA ASN A 10 14.36 20.73 -51.04
C ASN A 10 13.95 21.16 -49.63
N THR A 11 14.75 22.06 -49.06
CA THR A 11 14.47 22.90 -47.90
C THR A 11 13.46 23.99 -48.28
N ARG A 12 12.43 24.21 -47.45
CA ARG A 12 11.69 25.48 -47.46
C ARG A 12 11.22 25.84 -46.05
N THR A 13 11.85 26.88 -45.53
CA THR A 13 11.48 27.71 -44.38
C THR A 13 10.18 28.49 -44.66
N GLN A 14 9.47 28.87 -43.59
CA GLN A 14 8.25 29.73 -43.48
C GLN A 14 7.01 28.91 -43.09
N ALA A 15 6.11 29.35 -42.21
CA ALA A 15 6.01 30.48 -41.30
C ALA A 15 4.91 30.11 -40.29
N ALA A 16 5.00 30.60 -39.06
CA ALA A 16 3.87 30.56 -38.13
C ALA A 16 2.71 31.44 -38.63
N PRO A 17 1.47 31.10 -38.26
CA PRO A 17 0.50 32.13 -37.96
C PRO A 17 -0.02 31.99 -36.53
N ASN A 18 0.21 33.05 -35.75
CA ASN A 18 -0.70 33.46 -34.69
C ASN A 18 -2.07 33.74 -35.31
N SER A 19 -3.15 33.34 -34.63
CA SER A 19 -4.42 34.05 -34.71
C SER A 19 -5.14 34.01 -33.37
N THR A 20 -5.27 35.23 -32.88
CA THR A 20 -5.95 35.71 -31.68
C THR A 20 -7.44 35.80 -31.91
N ALA A 21 -8.18 35.76 -30.79
CA ALA A 21 -9.50 36.36 -30.55
C ALA A 21 -10.74 35.57 -31.00
N LEU A 22 -11.63 35.28 -30.04
CA LEU A 22 -12.76 36.18 -29.75
C LEU A 22 -13.47 35.79 -28.45
N SER A 23 -13.57 36.78 -27.57
CA SER A 23 -14.39 36.83 -26.37
C SER A 23 -15.87 36.92 -26.75
N ALA A 24 -16.74 36.23 -25.99
CA ALA A 24 -18.15 36.58 -25.89
C ALA A 24 -18.58 36.56 -24.42
N LEU A 25 -18.89 37.77 -23.94
CA LEU A 25 -19.53 38.09 -22.67
C LEU A 25 -21.02 37.70 -22.71
N SER A 26 -21.53 37.20 -21.58
CA SER A 26 -22.92 37.30 -21.13
C SER A 26 -22.91 36.99 -19.63
N SER A 27 -22.90 37.93 -18.69
CA SER A 27 -23.92 38.95 -18.37
C SER A 27 -25.28 38.36 -18.00
N TYR A 28 -25.41 37.81 -16.79
CA TYR A 28 -26.68 37.84 -16.07
C TYR A 28 -26.45 38.25 -14.61
N SER A 29 -27.08 39.36 -14.25
CA SER A 29 -27.16 39.96 -12.92
C SER A 29 -28.56 39.75 -12.34
N SER A 30 -28.63 39.89 -11.01
CA SER A 30 -29.82 39.97 -10.14
C SER A 30 -30.53 38.64 -9.85
N SER A 31 -30.81 38.26 -8.60
CA SER A 31 -31.19 39.11 -7.46
C SER A 31 -31.10 38.33 -6.13
N ASN A 32 -30.54 38.96 -5.10
CA ASN A 32 -30.63 38.54 -3.69
C ASN A 32 -31.62 39.45 -2.96
N PRO A 33 -32.42 38.90 -2.02
CA PRO A 33 -32.86 39.65 -0.84
C PRO A 33 -32.61 38.82 0.46
N PRO A 34 -32.78 39.36 1.69
CA PRO A 34 -31.65 39.62 2.56
C PRO A 34 -31.66 38.86 3.90
N VAL A 35 -30.49 38.92 4.54
CA VAL A 35 -30.15 38.83 5.97
C VAL A 35 -31.32 38.93 6.96
N SER A 36 -31.38 37.97 7.90
CA SER A 36 -31.89 38.22 9.25
C SER A 36 -30.92 37.67 10.30
N GLN A 37 -30.38 38.61 11.07
CA GLN A 37 -29.60 38.42 12.28
C GLN A 37 -30.58 38.10 13.42
N HIS A 38 -30.28 37.13 14.28
CA HIS A 38 -30.76 37.17 15.65
C HIS A 38 -29.70 36.71 16.66
N SER A 39 -29.58 37.58 17.64
CA SER A 39 -28.62 37.73 18.72
C SER A 39 -28.85 36.80 19.92
N ILE A 40 -27.75 36.61 20.66
CA ILE A 40 -27.61 36.05 22.01
C ILE A 40 -28.55 36.77 23.01
N PRO A 41 -28.93 36.11 24.12
CA PRO A 41 -28.63 36.73 25.41
C PRO A 41 -28.02 35.76 26.44
N ALA A 42 -27.08 36.29 27.20
CA ALA A 42 -26.54 35.75 28.44
C ALA A 42 -27.11 36.54 29.63
N ALA A 43 -27.45 35.87 30.73
CA ALA A 43 -27.43 36.39 32.12
C ALA A 43 -27.72 35.20 33.07
N VAL A 44 -26.78 34.73 33.89
CA VAL A 44 -26.44 35.21 35.26
C VAL A 44 -27.58 34.96 36.26
N HIS A 45 -27.33 34.10 37.27
CA HIS A 45 -27.64 34.42 38.66
C HIS A 45 -26.83 33.59 39.67
N ALA A 46 -26.37 34.32 40.69
CA ALA A 46 -25.46 33.95 41.76
C ALA A 46 -26.14 33.25 42.95
N ALA A 47 -25.29 32.69 43.82
CA ALA A 47 -25.58 31.96 45.07
C ALA A 47 -26.41 32.75 46.13
N PRO A 48 -26.83 32.07 47.23
CA PRO A 48 -26.01 32.15 48.45
C PRO A 48 -26.02 30.91 49.38
N ARG A 49 -24.99 30.85 50.25
CA ARG A 49 -24.80 30.02 51.46
C ARG A 49 -25.54 30.63 52.69
N PRO A 50 -25.84 29.91 53.80
CA PRO A 50 -24.89 29.66 54.93
C PRO A 50 -25.07 28.32 55.71
N SER A 51 -23.96 27.69 56.16
CA SER A 51 -23.51 27.37 57.55
C SER A 51 -24.47 26.51 58.41
N SER A 52 -24.09 25.43 59.12
CA SER A 52 -22.97 25.27 60.07
C SER A 52 -22.64 23.80 60.44
N LYS A 53 -21.38 23.57 60.83
CA LYS A 53 -20.75 22.36 61.44
C LYS A 53 -21.20 22.11 62.90
N PRO A 54 -20.93 20.97 63.61
CA PRO A 54 -19.61 20.29 63.82
C PRO A 54 -19.66 18.74 63.92
N ALA A 55 -18.63 17.95 64.26
CA ALA A 55 -17.19 17.86 63.97
C ALA A 55 -16.69 16.56 64.66
N ARG A 56 -15.88 15.71 64.00
CA ARG A 56 -14.70 15.05 64.62
C ARG A 56 -13.85 14.24 63.62
N THR A 57 -12.63 14.76 63.41
CA THR A 57 -11.31 14.14 63.19
C THR A 57 -11.11 12.93 62.24
N PRO A 58 -10.35 13.12 61.13
CA PRO A 58 -9.64 12.06 60.41
C PRO A 58 -8.13 11.99 60.78
N PRO A 59 -7.45 10.85 60.49
CA PRO A 59 -6.04 10.66 60.79
C PRO A 59 -5.10 11.43 59.84
N ARG A 60 -3.93 11.73 60.38
CA ARG A 60 -2.94 12.69 59.91
C ARG A 60 -2.16 12.21 58.67
N LYS A 61 -2.06 13.11 57.68
CA LYS A 61 -1.11 13.05 56.56
C LYS A 61 0.34 12.99 57.06
N PRO A 62 1.26 12.22 56.44
CA PRO A 62 2.68 12.41 56.68
C PRO A 62 3.17 13.67 55.96
N ARG A 63 3.86 14.50 56.74
CA ARG A 63 4.45 15.80 56.40
C ARG A 63 5.39 15.73 55.20
N ARG A 64 5.10 16.47 54.14
CA ARG A 64 6.15 17.09 53.33
C ARG A 64 6.80 18.19 54.17
N LEU A 65 8.10 18.08 54.45
CA LEU A 65 8.96 19.19 54.89
C LEU A 65 10.44 18.76 54.85
N ARG A 66 11.16 19.15 53.78
CA ARG A 66 12.49 19.79 53.81
C ARG A 66 13.10 19.89 52.39
N SER A 67 12.54 20.77 51.56
CA SER A 67 13.34 21.47 50.52
C SER A 67 13.72 22.91 50.95
N GLN A 68 13.44 23.32 52.19
CA GLN A 68 13.62 24.70 52.65
C GLN A 68 14.53 24.85 53.87
N ARG A 69 15.72 24.24 53.86
CA ARG A 69 16.86 24.78 54.65
C ARG A 69 18.12 24.66 53.80
N LYS A 70 18.66 25.81 53.36
CA LYS A 70 19.97 25.96 52.71
C LYS A 70 21.08 25.56 53.69
N VAL A 71 21.28 24.27 53.92
CA VAL A 71 22.37 23.79 54.78
C VAL A 71 23.12 22.68 54.07
N LYS A 72 24.45 22.78 54.09
CA LYS A 72 25.38 21.90 53.38
C LYS A 72 25.22 20.48 53.90
N CYS A 73 24.76 19.56 53.04
CA CYS A 73 24.77 18.12 53.29
C CYS A 73 26.21 17.62 53.10
N ASP A 74 26.73 16.85 54.05
CA ASP A 74 28.07 16.25 53.98
C ASP A 74 28.13 15.03 53.05
N ARG A 75 26.96 14.59 52.52
CA ARG A 75 26.78 13.52 51.52
C ARG A 75 27.44 12.19 51.93
N GLN A 76 27.63 11.95 53.22
CA GLN A 76 28.05 10.64 53.71
C GLN A 76 26.93 9.62 53.48
N TRP A 77 27.31 8.41 53.07
CA TRP A 77 26.41 7.30 52.75
C TRP A 77 26.60 6.18 53.81
N PRO A 78 25.54 5.49 54.28
CA PRO A 78 24.15 5.44 53.80
C PRO A 78 23.23 6.55 54.30
N LYS A 79 23.65 7.31 55.31
CA LYS A 79 22.94 8.49 55.82
C LYS A 79 23.96 9.62 56.01
N CYS A 80 23.55 10.85 55.68
CA CYS A 80 24.35 12.04 55.94
C CYS A 80 24.68 12.11 57.44
N GLY A 81 25.84 12.62 57.86
CA GLY A 81 26.26 12.56 59.28
C GLY A 81 25.21 13.18 60.22
N ARG A 82 24.57 14.25 59.77
CA ARG A 82 23.44 14.89 60.47
C ARG A 82 22.14 14.08 60.51
N CYS A 83 21.92 13.26 59.49
CA CYS A 83 20.77 12.37 59.39
C CYS A 83 20.94 11.20 60.37
N THR A 84 22.20 10.76 60.55
CA THR A 84 22.62 9.75 61.52
C THR A 84 22.47 10.27 62.95
N GLU A 85 22.97 11.47 63.26
CA GLU A 85 22.84 12.08 64.60
C GLU A 85 21.39 12.29 65.05
N ARG A 86 20.47 12.50 64.10
CA ARG A 86 19.06 12.83 64.40
C ARG A 86 18.11 11.67 64.19
N ALA A 87 18.62 10.48 63.87
CA ALA A 87 17.84 9.28 63.56
C ALA A 87 16.72 9.53 62.54
N LEU A 88 17.00 10.32 61.49
CA LEU A 88 16.05 10.62 60.41
C LEU A 88 16.34 9.79 59.16
N ASP A 89 15.34 9.63 58.31
CA ASP A 89 15.50 9.00 56.99
C ASP A 89 16.12 9.96 55.98
N CYS A 90 17.19 9.49 55.33
CA CYS A 90 17.97 10.27 54.37
C CYS A 90 17.44 10.02 52.96
N GLN A 91 16.90 11.04 52.29
CA GLN A 91 16.33 10.93 50.95
C GLN A 91 17.35 10.63 49.83
N PHE A 92 18.65 10.54 50.16
CA PHE A 92 19.72 10.18 49.22
C PHE A 92 19.98 8.67 49.11
N SER A 93 19.20 7.81 49.78
CA SER A 93 19.43 6.36 49.85
C SER A 93 19.22 5.58 48.54
N ASN A 94 18.71 6.21 47.47
CA ASN A 94 18.26 5.51 46.26
C ASN A 94 19.24 5.59 45.07
N LEU A 95 20.49 5.99 45.29
CA LEU A 95 21.52 5.98 44.25
C LEU A 95 22.74 5.16 44.70
N VAL A 96 23.25 4.38 43.74
CA VAL A 96 24.30 3.34 43.84
C VAL A 96 25.59 3.88 44.51
N PRO A 97 26.33 3.07 45.28
CA PRO A 97 27.45 3.54 46.10
C PRO A 97 28.61 4.15 45.29
N VAL A 98 28.99 5.39 45.62
CA VAL A 98 30.22 6.03 45.09
C VAL A 98 31.49 5.42 45.73
N ASN A 99 31.37 4.69 46.84
CA ASN A 99 32.50 4.02 47.49
C ASN A 99 32.94 2.71 46.82
N PHE A 100 32.28 2.27 45.74
CA PHE A 100 32.80 1.19 44.88
C PHE A 100 33.82 1.69 43.84
N ALA A 101 34.02 3.00 43.70
CA ALA A 101 34.89 3.58 42.67
C ALA A 101 36.39 3.64 43.00
N ARG A 102 36.85 2.99 44.09
CA ARG A 102 38.30 2.93 44.43
C ARG A 102 38.95 1.55 44.27
N THR A 103 38.18 0.53 43.91
CA THR A 103 38.68 -0.86 43.76
C THR A 103 38.14 -1.57 42.53
N ILE A 104 37.53 -0.83 41.59
CA ILE A 104 37.25 -1.37 40.26
C ILE A 104 38.46 -1.00 39.41
N ASP A 105 39.19 -2.04 38.99
CA ASP A 105 40.21 -1.92 37.97
C ASP A 105 39.62 -1.16 36.78
N ARG A 106 40.16 0.03 36.52
CA ARG A 106 39.66 0.93 35.49
C ARG A 106 39.67 0.24 34.12
N ASP A 107 40.65 -0.63 33.90
CA ASP A 107 40.80 -1.33 32.63
C ASP A 107 39.71 -2.41 32.49
N ALA A 108 39.32 -3.08 33.58
CA ALA A 108 38.20 -4.02 33.58
C ALA A 108 36.84 -3.33 33.36
N LEU A 109 36.63 -2.14 33.94
CA LEU A 109 35.40 -1.36 33.72
C LEU A 109 35.33 -0.81 32.30
N VAL A 110 36.45 -0.29 31.78
CA VAL A 110 36.56 0.18 30.39
C VAL A 110 36.29 -0.98 29.45
N SER A 111 36.89 -2.16 29.66
CA SER A 111 36.65 -3.34 28.83
C SER A 111 35.20 -3.85 28.92
N GLN A 112 34.55 -3.72 30.08
CA GLN A 112 33.13 -4.07 30.24
C GLN A 112 32.21 -3.06 29.54
N LEU A 113 32.54 -1.77 29.59
CA LEU A 113 31.82 -0.71 28.89
C LEU A 113 32.05 -0.78 27.38
N GLU A 114 33.26 -1.09 26.91
CA GLU A 114 33.57 -1.34 25.50
C GLU A 114 32.83 -2.56 24.98
N LYS A 115 32.76 -3.66 25.75
CA LYS A 115 31.90 -4.81 25.41
C LYS A 115 30.42 -4.46 25.40
N ARG A 116 29.97 -3.58 26.30
CA ARG A 116 28.57 -3.12 26.31
C ARG A 116 28.27 -2.17 25.17
N ILE A 117 29.22 -1.32 24.79
CA ILE A 117 29.14 -0.44 23.62
C ILE A 117 29.15 -1.29 22.35
N GLN A 118 30.06 -2.25 22.19
CA GLN A 118 30.02 -3.21 21.06
C GLN A 118 28.72 -4.02 21.02
N SER A 119 28.20 -4.45 22.17
CA SER A 119 26.89 -5.12 22.27
C SER A 119 25.77 -4.19 21.82
N LEU A 120 25.74 -2.94 22.28
CA LEU A 120 24.73 -1.96 21.92
C LEU A 120 24.85 -1.50 20.46
N GLU A 121 26.07 -1.39 19.94
CA GLU A 121 26.37 -1.13 18.52
C GLU A 121 25.93 -2.32 17.67
N SER A 122 26.15 -3.56 18.12
CA SER A 122 25.65 -4.76 17.44
C SER A 122 24.13 -4.88 17.51
N GLU A 123 23.50 -4.46 18.61
CA GLU A 123 22.03 -4.38 18.75
C GLU A 123 21.46 -3.27 17.86
N LEU A 124 22.12 -2.11 17.77
CA LEU A 124 21.76 -1.01 16.85
C LEU A 124 21.94 -1.40 15.40
N VAL A 125 23.01 -2.15 15.07
CA VAL A 125 23.24 -2.70 13.72
C VAL A 125 22.21 -3.79 13.41
N ALA A 126 21.81 -4.61 14.37
CA ALA A 126 20.69 -5.55 14.21
C ALA A 126 19.32 -4.84 14.09
N GLN A 127 19.17 -3.64 14.66
CA GLN A 127 18.00 -2.77 14.48
C GLN A 127 18.04 -1.91 13.21
N ARG A 128 19.17 -1.86 12.48
CA ARG A 128 19.26 -1.09 11.23
C ARG A 128 18.36 -1.66 10.13
N PHE A 129 18.13 -2.97 10.13
CA PHE A 129 17.27 -3.60 9.14
C PHE A 129 15.80 -3.51 9.58
N PHE A 130 14.94 -2.96 8.72
CA PHE A 130 13.55 -2.64 9.03
C PHE A 130 12.59 -3.82 8.84
N LEU A 131 13.09 -4.97 8.39
CA LEU A 131 12.31 -6.19 8.21
C LEU A 131 12.75 -7.26 9.21
N PRO A 132 11.81 -8.04 9.77
CA PRO A 132 12.13 -9.17 10.63
C PRO A 132 12.89 -10.26 9.84
N ALA A 133 13.69 -11.08 10.53
CA ALA A 133 14.31 -12.23 9.87
C ALA A 133 13.25 -13.28 9.53
N ALA A 134 13.45 -14.06 8.46
CA ALA A 134 12.58 -15.18 8.09
C ALA A 134 12.34 -16.15 9.26
N ALA A 135 13.36 -16.37 10.10
CA ALA A 135 13.24 -17.18 11.32
C ALA A 135 12.32 -16.57 12.40
N ASP A 136 12.28 -15.24 12.52
CA ASP A 136 11.42 -14.53 13.49
C ASP A 136 9.94 -14.57 13.03
N LEU A 137 9.70 -14.58 11.72
CA LEU A 137 8.37 -14.77 11.12
C LEU A 137 7.78 -16.14 11.48
N CYS A 138 8.57 -17.22 11.44
CA CYS A 138 8.10 -18.56 11.84
C CYS A 138 7.59 -18.60 13.29
N SER A 139 8.23 -17.87 14.22
CA SER A 139 7.79 -17.81 15.61
C SER A 139 6.49 -17.03 15.80
N SER A 140 6.32 -15.92 15.06
CA SER A 140 5.12 -15.07 15.07
C SER A 140 3.91 -15.73 14.37
N ILE A 141 4.17 -16.55 13.34
CA ILE A 141 3.15 -17.37 12.66
C ILE A 141 2.79 -18.58 13.54
N SER A 142 3.76 -19.18 14.24
CA SER A 142 3.55 -20.35 15.12
C SER A 142 2.68 -20.04 16.33
N THR A 143 2.69 -18.81 16.86
CA THR A 143 1.76 -18.40 17.92
C THR A 143 0.30 -18.31 17.45
N THR A 144 0.05 -18.33 16.14
CA THR A 144 -1.32 -18.20 15.60
C THR A 144 -1.91 -19.52 15.09
N PHE A 145 -1.11 -20.51 14.67
CA PHE A 145 -1.59 -21.87 14.36
C PHE A 145 -0.48 -22.93 14.56
N ALA A 146 -0.54 -23.66 15.66
CA ALA A 146 0.32 -24.81 15.93
C ALA A 146 -0.17 -26.04 15.15
N ALA A 147 0.46 -26.34 14.00
CA ALA A 147 0.63 -27.71 13.46
C ALA A 147 1.38 -27.68 12.11
N GLY A 148 2.72 -27.76 12.12
CA GLY A 148 3.50 -28.21 10.94
C GLY A 148 4.22 -27.12 10.13
N ALA A 149 4.84 -26.12 10.76
CA ALA A 149 5.77 -25.21 10.06
C ALA A 149 7.04 -25.99 9.66
N ALA A 150 7.60 -25.70 8.48
CA ALA A 150 8.95 -26.15 8.15
C ALA A 150 9.92 -25.45 9.12
N SER A 151 10.87 -26.22 9.67
CA SER A 151 11.88 -25.72 10.61
C SER A 151 12.59 -24.48 10.03
N PRO A 152 12.92 -23.45 10.84
CA PRO A 152 13.81 -22.36 10.44
C PRO A 152 15.09 -22.84 9.73
N GLU A 153 15.55 -24.05 10.04
CA GLU A 153 16.71 -24.71 9.43
C GLU A 153 16.51 -25.01 7.92
N VAL A 154 15.29 -25.26 7.47
CA VAL A 154 14.99 -25.51 6.04
C VAL A 154 15.08 -24.21 5.24
N ALA A 155 14.56 -23.11 5.78
CA ALA A 155 14.69 -21.79 5.17
C ALA A 155 16.16 -21.32 5.15
N LEU A 156 16.91 -21.61 6.22
CA LEU A 156 18.35 -21.32 6.32
C LEU A 156 19.18 -22.15 5.34
N ARG A 157 18.90 -23.46 5.19
CA ARG A 157 19.58 -24.32 4.20
C ARG A 157 19.32 -23.84 2.77
N PHE A 158 18.10 -23.40 2.45
CA PHE A 158 17.79 -22.86 1.13
C PHE A 158 18.52 -21.52 0.86
N LEU A 159 18.59 -20.63 1.85
CA LEU A 159 19.34 -19.37 1.71
C LEU A 159 20.86 -19.63 1.59
N SER A 160 21.41 -20.58 2.34
CA SER A 160 22.80 -21.06 2.22
C SER A 160 23.06 -21.66 0.83
N GLN A 161 22.17 -22.52 0.34
CA GLN A 161 22.27 -23.10 -1.00
C GLN A 161 22.22 -22.04 -2.10
N ARG A 162 21.45 -20.96 -1.93
CA ARG A 162 21.41 -19.88 -2.91
C ARG A 162 22.67 -19.01 -2.88
N GLU A 163 23.24 -18.74 -1.71
CA GLU A 163 24.54 -18.07 -1.60
C GLU A 163 25.65 -18.95 -2.22
N GLU A 164 25.61 -20.26 -1.97
CA GLU A 164 26.49 -21.26 -2.60
C GLU A 164 26.27 -21.37 -4.11
N ASP A 165 25.03 -21.22 -4.60
CA ASP A 165 24.68 -21.27 -6.01
C ASP A 165 25.04 -19.97 -6.75
N GLU A 166 24.91 -18.81 -6.10
CA GLU A 166 25.42 -17.53 -6.62
C GLU A 166 26.95 -17.51 -6.61
N GLU A 167 27.58 -18.07 -5.58
CA GLU A 167 29.03 -18.26 -5.52
C GLU A 167 29.49 -19.31 -6.54
N ARG A 168 28.72 -20.39 -6.77
CA ARG A 168 28.93 -21.36 -7.86
C ARG A 168 28.78 -20.70 -9.22
N LEU A 169 27.79 -19.83 -9.44
CA LEU A 169 27.63 -19.08 -10.69
C LEU A 169 28.82 -18.12 -10.91
N ALA A 170 29.31 -17.48 -9.85
CA ALA A 170 30.48 -16.62 -9.87
C ALA A 170 31.79 -17.42 -10.09
N LYS A 171 31.88 -18.64 -9.54
CA LYS A 171 32.97 -19.60 -9.74
C LYS A 171 32.93 -20.24 -11.13
N LEU A 172 31.74 -20.52 -11.68
CA LEU A 172 31.51 -21.01 -13.05
C LEU A 172 31.90 -19.98 -14.10
N LYS A 173 31.71 -18.68 -13.83
CA LYS A 173 32.27 -17.59 -14.65
C LYS A 173 33.80 -17.46 -14.55
N ARG A 174 34.45 -18.07 -13.54
CA ARG A 174 35.89 -17.95 -13.27
C ARG A 174 36.70 -19.22 -13.52
N LYS A 175 36.08 -20.39 -13.71
CA LYS A 175 36.79 -21.67 -13.90
C LYS A 175 36.27 -22.43 -15.12
N SER A 176 36.82 -22.11 -16.28
CA SER A 176 37.25 -23.15 -17.21
C SER A 176 38.56 -23.72 -16.68
N GLY A 177 38.52 -24.88 -16.02
CA GLY A 177 39.73 -25.60 -15.56
C GLY A 177 39.58 -26.37 -14.25
N THR A 178 39.47 -27.70 -14.40
CA THR A 178 39.86 -28.80 -13.48
C THR A 178 39.12 -28.99 -12.12
N ALA A 179 38.19 -29.95 -12.13
CA ALA A 179 38.07 -31.24 -11.41
C ALA A 179 38.43 -31.46 -9.90
N PHE A 180 37.52 -32.21 -9.23
CA PHE A 180 37.54 -33.04 -7.98
C PHE A 180 37.85 -32.32 -6.63
N ASP A 181 37.31 -32.66 -5.44
CA ASP A 181 36.69 -33.89 -4.92
C ASP A 181 35.82 -33.61 -3.65
N ASP A 182 35.02 -34.62 -3.31
CA ASP A 182 34.52 -35.15 -2.02
C ASP A 182 33.97 -34.27 -0.86
N HIS A 183 32.83 -34.70 -0.29
CA HIS A 183 32.45 -34.43 1.11
C HIS A 183 31.42 -35.45 1.63
N SER A 184 31.87 -36.32 2.53
CA SER A 184 31.05 -37.07 3.48
C SER A 184 30.93 -36.33 4.83
N ASP A 185 29.85 -36.70 5.53
CA ASP A 185 29.57 -36.54 6.95
C ASP A 185 29.29 -35.14 7.51
N LEU A 186 28.08 -34.98 8.08
CA LEU A 186 27.91 -34.86 9.53
C LEU A 186 26.43 -34.91 9.91
N ASP A 187 26.07 -36.05 10.46
CA ASP A 187 24.93 -36.30 11.33
C ASP A 187 25.15 -35.57 12.66
N ASN A 188 24.21 -34.71 13.07
CA ASN A 188 23.92 -34.26 14.44
C ASN A 188 22.91 -33.09 14.40
N GLY A 189 21.62 -33.42 14.52
CA GLY A 189 20.57 -32.41 14.64
C GLY A 189 20.62 -31.66 15.99
N PRO A 190 20.41 -30.34 16.04
CA PRO A 190 20.21 -29.62 17.29
C PRO A 190 18.73 -29.48 17.65
N THR A 191 18.51 -29.37 18.96
CA THR A 191 17.23 -29.21 19.65
C THR A 191 16.62 -27.81 19.45
N PRO A 192 15.27 -27.67 19.50
CA PRO A 192 14.58 -26.42 19.20
C PRO A 192 14.64 -25.46 20.40
N GLY A 193 15.28 -24.30 20.22
CA GLY A 193 15.18 -23.21 21.22
C GLY A 193 16.27 -22.12 21.15
N SER A 194 17.43 -22.39 20.56
CA SER A 194 18.47 -21.38 20.39
C SER A 194 18.99 -21.40 18.96
N LEU A 195 18.76 -20.33 18.20
CA LEU A 195 19.46 -20.12 16.93
C LEU A 195 20.97 -20.24 17.20
N SER A 196 21.68 -21.06 16.42
CA SER A 196 23.12 -21.26 16.59
C SER A 196 23.86 -19.91 16.49
N LEU A 197 25.04 -19.79 17.10
CA LEU A 197 25.85 -18.57 17.05
C LEU A 197 26.09 -18.10 15.59
N GLU A 198 26.29 -19.05 14.69
CA GLU A 198 26.44 -18.83 13.26
C GLU A 198 25.18 -18.21 12.63
N VAL A 199 24.00 -18.72 12.98
CA VAL A 199 22.71 -18.16 12.51
C VAL A 199 22.46 -16.76 13.07
N ARG A 200 22.89 -16.49 14.30
CA ARG A 200 22.82 -15.14 14.87
C ARG A 200 23.75 -14.15 14.17
N LEU A 201 24.96 -14.58 13.79
CA LEU A 201 25.92 -13.78 13.04
C LEU A 201 25.49 -13.57 11.58
N ALA A 202 24.86 -14.57 10.97
CA ALA A 202 24.35 -14.50 9.60
C ALA A 202 23.00 -13.74 9.49
N LYS A 203 22.31 -13.48 10.62
CA LYS A 203 20.97 -12.88 10.66
C LYS A 203 20.81 -11.60 9.80
N PRO A 204 21.73 -10.62 9.82
CA PRO A 204 21.61 -9.42 8.98
C PRO A 204 21.70 -9.72 7.48
N THR A 205 22.61 -10.61 7.08
CA THR A 205 22.77 -11.03 5.67
C THR A 205 21.55 -11.80 5.19
N LEU A 206 21.00 -12.67 6.02
CA LEU A 206 19.78 -13.44 5.73
C LEU A 206 18.55 -12.53 5.63
N GLN A 207 18.43 -11.53 6.50
CA GLN A 207 17.37 -10.51 6.43
C GLN A 207 17.44 -9.74 5.12
N ARG A 208 18.65 -9.32 4.72
CA ARG A 208 18.88 -8.62 3.46
C ARG A 208 18.51 -9.50 2.27
N SER A 209 18.99 -10.75 2.23
CA SER A 209 18.70 -11.70 1.15
C SER A 209 17.20 -11.98 1.04
N PHE A 210 16.54 -12.20 2.17
CA PHE A 210 15.09 -12.41 2.25
C PHE A 210 14.31 -11.20 1.72
N ALA A 211 14.68 -9.98 2.14
CA ALA A 211 14.04 -8.76 1.69
C ALA A 211 14.22 -8.55 0.17
N LEU A 212 15.43 -8.76 -0.35
CA LEU A 212 15.71 -8.68 -1.78
C LEU A 212 14.91 -9.71 -2.58
N HIS A 213 14.77 -10.94 -2.06
CA HIS A 213 13.98 -11.98 -2.69
C HIS A 213 12.50 -11.60 -2.77
N LEU A 214 11.91 -11.14 -1.67
CA LEU A 214 10.51 -10.71 -1.66
C LEU A 214 10.28 -9.46 -2.52
N LEU A 215 11.24 -8.53 -2.53
CA LEU A 215 11.20 -7.36 -3.38
C LEU A 215 11.22 -7.76 -4.87
N ASP A 216 12.06 -8.74 -5.22
CA ASP A 216 12.12 -9.29 -6.56
C ASP A 216 10.85 -10.03 -6.95
N ALA A 217 10.30 -10.85 -6.05
CA ALA A 217 9.01 -11.50 -6.25
C ALA A 217 7.88 -10.49 -6.49
N PHE A 218 7.87 -9.37 -5.76
CA PHE A 218 6.90 -8.29 -6.00
C PHE A 218 7.09 -7.66 -7.38
N PHE A 219 8.29 -7.22 -7.74
CA PHE A 219 8.56 -6.59 -9.03
C PHE A 219 8.47 -7.55 -10.23
N GLY A 220 8.56 -8.86 -10.00
CA GLY A 220 8.27 -9.89 -11.00
C GLY A 220 6.79 -10.22 -11.15
N SER A 221 5.94 -9.74 -10.23
CA SER A 221 4.50 -9.99 -10.25
C SER A 221 3.77 -9.06 -11.22
N CYS A 222 2.54 -9.42 -11.62
CA CYS A 222 1.69 -8.49 -12.38
C CYS A 222 1.24 -7.27 -11.55
N CYS A 223 1.26 -7.37 -10.21
CA CYS A 223 0.80 -6.31 -9.31
C CYS A 223 1.68 -5.07 -9.34
N SER A 224 2.98 -5.22 -9.59
CA SER A 224 3.94 -4.10 -9.59
C SER A 224 3.78 -3.15 -10.77
N ASN A 225 3.00 -3.53 -11.79
CA ASN A 225 2.80 -2.74 -13.00
C ASN A 225 1.66 -1.73 -12.89
N LEU A 226 0.99 -1.66 -11.74
CA LEU A 226 0.00 -0.61 -11.52
C LEU A 226 0.64 0.77 -11.60
N PRO A 227 -0.07 1.77 -12.15
CA PRO A 227 0.43 3.13 -12.25
C PRO A 227 0.93 3.73 -10.93
N ILE A 228 0.34 3.34 -9.81
CA ILE A 228 0.73 3.76 -8.45
C ILE A 228 2.18 3.39 -8.09
N PHE A 229 2.74 2.35 -8.71
CA PHE A 229 4.11 1.89 -8.43
C PHE A 229 5.14 2.41 -9.45
N ARG A 230 4.72 3.14 -10.50
CA ARG A 230 5.63 3.69 -11.52
C ARG A 230 6.80 4.50 -10.95
N PRO A 231 6.61 5.37 -9.94
CA PRO A 231 7.74 6.10 -9.33
C PRO A 231 8.83 5.15 -8.82
N PHE A 232 8.45 3.97 -8.33
CA PHE A 232 9.37 2.96 -7.80
C PHE A 232 10.00 2.10 -8.88
N LEU A 233 9.30 1.81 -9.97
CA LEU A 233 9.85 1.08 -11.12
C LEU A 233 11.05 1.82 -11.71
N ILE A 234 10.95 3.14 -11.88
CA ILE A 234 12.03 3.99 -12.40
C ILE A 234 13.28 3.94 -11.52
N ARG A 235 13.10 3.89 -10.19
CA ARG A 235 14.19 3.83 -9.21
C ARG A 235 14.45 2.43 -8.66
N LYS A 236 13.97 1.36 -9.32
CA LYS A 236 14.12 -0.03 -8.87
C LYS A 236 15.58 -0.37 -8.55
N SER A 237 16.50 -0.07 -9.47
CA SER A 237 17.93 -0.35 -9.28
C SER A 237 18.54 0.37 -8.06
N HIS A 238 18.06 1.58 -7.75
CA HIS A 238 18.48 2.32 -6.56
C HIS A 238 18.02 1.63 -5.27
N LEU A 239 16.75 1.20 -5.21
CA LEU A 239 16.20 0.50 -4.04
C LEU A 239 16.98 -0.78 -3.70
N TYR A 240 17.37 -1.55 -4.71
CA TYR A 240 18.16 -2.79 -4.50
C TYR A 240 19.57 -2.50 -3.98
N ARG A 241 20.23 -1.47 -4.52
CA ARG A 241 21.60 -1.13 -4.11
C ARG A 241 21.66 -0.53 -2.70
N GLN A 242 20.66 0.28 -2.36
CA GLN A 242 20.61 1.04 -1.11
C GLN A 242 19.70 0.42 -0.04
N ILE A 243 19.31 -0.85 -0.17
CA ILE A 243 18.32 -1.47 0.73
C ILE A 243 18.66 -1.35 2.23
N ASP A 244 19.94 -1.32 2.60
CA ASP A 244 20.38 -1.13 4.00
C ASP A 244 20.29 0.33 4.48
N ASN A 245 20.31 1.29 3.56
CA ASN A 245 20.48 2.73 3.82
C ASN A 245 19.38 3.56 3.14
N LEU A 246 18.15 3.06 3.12
CA LEU A 246 17.00 3.76 2.56
C LEU A 246 16.56 4.91 3.47
N ASP A 247 16.07 5.99 2.86
CA ASP A 247 15.35 7.05 3.55
C ASP A 247 14.06 6.51 4.20
N PRO A 248 13.51 7.18 5.25
CA PRO A 248 12.38 6.65 6.01
C PRO A 248 11.15 6.29 5.14
N PRO A 249 10.69 7.14 4.20
CA PRO A 249 9.63 6.78 3.26
C PRO A 249 9.96 5.56 2.39
N SER A 250 11.17 5.49 1.81
CA SER A 250 11.58 4.33 1.02
C SER A 250 11.64 3.03 1.83
N ARG A 251 12.02 3.08 3.12
CA ARG A 251 11.97 1.90 4.02
C ARG A 251 10.55 1.38 4.16
N VAL A 252 9.57 2.26 4.34
CA VAL A 252 8.15 1.88 4.47
C VAL A 252 7.60 1.32 3.17
N ALA A 253 7.93 1.94 2.04
CA ALA A 253 7.55 1.44 0.73
C ALA A 253 8.14 0.05 0.46
N VAL A 254 9.44 -0.16 0.70
CA VAL A 254 10.10 -1.46 0.52
C VAL A 254 9.56 -2.51 1.49
N ALA A 255 9.29 -2.17 2.75
CA ALA A 255 8.65 -3.08 3.69
C ALA A 255 7.28 -3.56 3.17
N THR A 256 6.51 -2.64 2.62
CA THR A 256 5.20 -2.94 2.03
C THR A 256 5.34 -3.79 0.75
N PHE A 257 6.33 -3.51 -0.11
CA PHE A 257 6.64 -4.35 -1.28
C PHE A 257 7.05 -5.77 -0.87
N CYS A 258 7.88 -5.92 0.17
CA CYS A 258 8.25 -7.24 0.68
C CYS A 258 7.02 -8.00 1.19
N ALA A 259 6.10 -7.33 1.90
CA ALA A 259 4.82 -7.94 2.25
C ALA A 259 4.10 -8.42 0.98
N LEU A 260 3.86 -7.55 -0.01
CA LEU A 260 3.21 -7.93 -1.26
C LEU A 260 3.92 -9.07 -2.01
N GLY A 261 5.25 -9.12 -1.92
CA GLY A 261 6.10 -10.18 -2.46
C GLY A 261 5.82 -11.57 -1.86
N VAL A 262 5.32 -11.66 -0.62
CA VAL A 262 4.89 -12.93 -0.01
C VAL A 262 3.78 -13.60 -0.81
N ARG A 263 2.84 -12.81 -1.36
CA ARG A 263 1.77 -13.35 -2.19
C ARG A 263 2.31 -13.84 -3.55
N ALA A 264 3.33 -13.17 -4.09
CA ALA A 264 3.86 -13.44 -5.43
C ALA A 264 5.00 -14.48 -5.47
N THR A 265 5.73 -14.71 -4.38
CA THR A 265 6.91 -15.58 -4.39
C THR A 265 6.56 -17.02 -4.75
N PRO A 266 7.24 -17.66 -5.71
CA PRO A 266 7.02 -19.08 -6.00
C PRO A 266 7.60 -19.99 -4.89
N HIS A 267 8.50 -19.48 -4.06
CA HIS A 267 9.23 -20.28 -3.07
C HIS A 267 8.55 -20.26 -1.70
N SER A 268 7.57 -21.16 -1.50
CA SER A 268 6.86 -21.33 -0.23
C SER A 268 7.80 -21.64 0.96
N GLY A 269 8.90 -22.39 0.71
CA GLY A 269 9.86 -22.76 1.75
C GLY A 269 10.54 -21.57 2.43
N LEU A 270 10.77 -20.46 1.70
CA LEU A 270 11.32 -19.21 2.27
C LEU A 270 10.41 -18.59 3.33
N LEU A 271 9.11 -18.89 3.26
CA LEU A 271 8.10 -18.40 4.19
C LEU A 271 7.86 -19.39 5.35
N GLY A 272 8.63 -20.48 5.43
CA GLY A 272 8.40 -21.58 6.37
C GLY A 272 7.18 -22.44 6.01
N ILE A 273 6.68 -22.33 4.77
CA ILE A 273 5.51 -23.06 4.30
C ILE A 273 6.01 -24.32 3.56
N PRO A 274 5.63 -25.52 4.02
CA PRO A 274 6.08 -26.76 3.39
C PRO A 274 5.59 -26.85 1.95
N GLU A 275 6.36 -27.50 1.08
CA GLU A 275 5.86 -27.91 -0.22
C GLU A 275 4.77 -28.95 -0.04
N VAL A 276 3.70 -28.80 -0.82
CA VAL A 276 2.49 -29.61 -0.70
C VAL A 276 2.24 -30.28 -2.04
N ASP A 277 1.84 -31.56 -1.99
CA ASP A 277 1.36 -32.28 -3.17
C ASP A 277 0.09 -31.60 -3.72
N PRO A 278 0.07 -31.16 -4.99
CA PRO A 278 -1.10 -30.53 -5.60
C PRO A 278 -2.40 -31.36 -5.53
N SER A 279 -2.29 -32.68 -5.36
CA SER A 279 -3.45 -33.56 -5.21
C SER A 279 -4.09 -33.50 -3.82
N ASP A 280 -3.36 -33.06 -2.78
CA ASP A 280 -3.90 -32.84 -1.44
C ASP A 280 -4.52 -31.44 -1.32
N SER A 281 -5.80 -31.35 -1.66
CA SER A 281 -6.57 -30.11 -1.59
C SER A 281 -6.56 -29.49 -0.18
N ARG A 282 -6.52 -30.31 0.90
CA ARG A 282 -6.58 -29.81 2.27
C ARG A 282 -5.27 -29.15 2.66
N ALA A 283 -4.14 -29.80 2.36
CA ALA A 283 -2.82 -29.22 2.61
C ALA A 283 -2.59 -27.96 1.76
N MET A 284 -3.10 -27.91 0.53
CA MET A 284 -3.04 -26.71 -0.32
C MET A 284 -3.79 -25.52 0.28
N ILE A 285 -4.98 -25.74 0.85
CA ILE A 285 -5.72 -24.70 1.57
C ILE A 285 -4.91 -24.18 2.77
N PHE A 286 -4.35 -25.08 3.60
CA PHE A 286 -3.53 -24.68 4.74
C PHE A 286 -2.30 -23.86 4.34
N SER A 287 -1.62 -24.27 3.25
CA SER A 287 -0.49 -23.53 2.68
C SER A 287 -0.89 -22.11 2.26
N GLY A 288 -2.03 -21.96 1.56
CA GLY A 288 -2.57 -20.66 1.18
C GLY A 288 -2.92 -19.78 2.38
N VAL A 289 -3.58 -20.33 3.40
CA VAL A 289 -3.92 -19.60 4.63
C VAL A 289 -2.66 -19.10 5.34
N ARG A 290 -1.62 -19.93 5.45
CA ARG A 290 -0.34 -19.52 6.06
C ARG A 290 0.32 -18.40 5.29
N ARG A 291 0.36 -18.50 3.97
CA ARG A 291 0.92 -17.44 3.12
C ARG A 291 0.22 -16.11 3.34
N GLU A 292 -1.11 -16.13 3.43
CA GLU A 292 -1.91 -14.94 3.71
C GLU A 292 -1.68 -14.39 5.13
N GLN A 293 -1.46 -15.26 6.13
CA GLN A 293 -1.08 -14.83 7.48
C GLN A 293 0.32 -14.19 7.51
N THR A 294 1.30 -14.77 6.82
CA THR A 294 2.65 -14.21 6.67
C THR A 294 2.60 -12.83 6.03
N TYR A 295 1.79 -12.68 4.98
CA TYR A 295 1.55 -11.41 4.35
C TYR A 295 0.98 -10.37 5.33
N LYS A 296 -0.09 -10.72 6.05
CA LYS A 296 -0.73 -9.83 7.03
C LYS A 296 0.24 -9.41 8.14
N ALA A 297 1.08 -10.33 8.62
CA ALA A 297 2.10 -10.03 9.62
C ALA A 297 3.12 -9.01 9.10
N LEU A 298 3.73 -9.26 7.92
CA LEU A 298 4.68 -8.31 7.33
C LEU A 298 4.06 -6.96 7.00
N HIS A 299 2.81 -6.95 6.54
CA HIS A 299 2.11 -5.71 6.26
C HIS A 299 1.80 -4.93 7.55
N ALA A 300 1.46 -5.60 8.64
CA ALA A 300 1.28 -4.97 9.95
C ALA A 300 2.58 -4.32 10.45
N GLU A 301 3.71 -5.01 10.30
CA GLU A 301 5.04 -4.47 10.62
C GLU A 301 5.37 -3.23 9.74
N ALA A 302 5.04 -3.27 8.46
CA ALA A 302 5.21 -2.11 7.57
C ALA A 302 4.35 -0.91 7.99
N MET A 303 3.12 -1.15 8.46
CA MET A 303 2.24 -0.12 9.02
C MET A 303 2.80 0.45 10.32
N GLU A 304 3.25 -0.40 11.26
CA GLU A 304 3.87 0.06 12.50
C GLU A 304 5.16 0.85 12.23
N LEU A 305 5.95 0.44 11.23
CA LEU A 305 7.12 1.20 10.79
C LEU A 305 6.72 2.58 10.25
N SER A 306 5.65 2.68 9.47
CA SER A 306 5.11 3.94 8.96
C SER A 306 4.69 4.88 10.08
N ASP A 307 3.99 4.35 11.08
CA ASP A 307 3.55 5.11 12.26
C ASP A 307 4.75 5.58 13.10
N ARG A 308 5.74 4.70 13.36
CA ARG A 308 6.96 5.04 14.11
C ARG A 308 7.84 6.08 13.43
N LEU A 309 7.87 6.07 12.09
CA LEU A 309 8.63 7.03 11.29
C LEU A 309 7.81 8.29 10.98
N GLU A 310 6.59 8.39 11.50
CA GLU A 310 5.68 9.52 11.34
C GLU A 310 5.44 9.93 9.88
N ILE A 311 5.42 8.95 8.95
CA ILE A 311 5.35 9.21 7.50
C ILE A 311 4.13 10.08 7.15
N ALA A 312 2.99 9.86 7.82
CA ALA A 312 1.78 10.64 7.58
C ALA A 312 1.90 12.14 7.89
N HIS A 313 2.90 12.54 8.67
CA HIS A 313 3.14 13.93 9.08
C HIS A 313 4.29 14.59 8.30
N ASP A 314 4.97 13.86 7.40
CA ASP A 314 6.02 14.40 6.53
C ASP A 314 5.40 14.85 5.19
N PRO A 315 5.25 16.17 4.92
CA PRO A 315 4.67 16.68 3.68
C PRO A 315 5.70 16.64 2.53
N SER A 316 6.20 15.45 2.22
CA SER A 316 7.18 15.20 1.17
C SER A 316 6.62 14.28 0.09
N GLN A 317 7.08 14.46 -1.16
CA GLN A 317 6.72 13.55 -2.25
C GLN A 317 7.03 12.07 -1.91
N PRO A 318 8.21 11.71 -1.38
CA PRO A 318 8.49 10.32 -1.02
C PRO A 318 7.55 9.76 0.06
N ALA A 319 7.16 10.58 1.04
CA ALA A 319 6.18 10.19 2.06
C ALA A 319 4.80 9.91 1.43
N LEU A 320 4.35 10.77 0.51
CA LEU A 320 3.10 10.55 -0.23
C LEU A 320 3.15 9.26 -1.03
N GLU A 321 4.25 9.02 -1.76
CA GLU A 321 4.46 7.79 -2.52
C GLU A 321 4.41 6.55 -1.61
N ALA A 322 5.01 6.60 -0.42
CA ALA A 322 4.95 5.50 0.56
C ALA A 322 3.53 5.26 1.10
N LEU A 323 2.78 6.32 1.44
CA LEU A 323 1.38 6.20 1.85
C LEU A 323 0.50 5.61 0.74
N MET A 324 0.73 6.01 -0.51
CA MET A 324 0.01 5.48 -1.67
C MET A 324 0.26 3.98 -1.86
N VAL A 325 1.48 3.50 -1.61
CA VAL A 325 1.80 2.05 -1.63
C VAL A 325 1.04 1.31 -0.53
N GLN A 326 1.00 1.84 0.69
CA GLN A 326 0.24 1.25 1.80
C GLN A 326 -1.27 1.25 1.55
N MET A 327 -1.80 2.33 0.99
CA MET A 327 -3.18 2.44 0.56
C MET A 327 -3.53 1.30 -0.41
N GLN A 328 -2.71 1.08 -1.44
CA GLN A 328 -2.93 0.03 -2.42
C GLN A 328 -2.90 -1.37 -1.80
N ALA A 329 -1.97 -1.61 -0.87
CA ALA A 329 -1.87 -2.88 -0.15
C ALA A 329 -3.08 -3.12 0.76
N LEU A 330 -3.63 -2.09 1.41
CA LEU A 330 -4.86 -2.17 2.20
C LEU A 330 -6.10 -2.43 1.34
N MET A 331 -6.21 -1.78 0.18
CA MET A 331 -7.32 -2.02 -0.76
C MET A 331 -7.41 -3.50 -1.17
N TRP A 332 -6.27 -4.18 -1.23
CA TRP A 332 -6.16 -5.62 -1.53
C TRP A 332 -6.44 -6.56 -0.36
N GLN A 333 -6.70 -6.02 0.82
CA GLN A 333 -7.02 -6.80 2.03
C GLN A 333 -8.46 -6.62 2.47
N GLU A 334 -9.10 -5.54 2.05
CA GLU A 334 -10.39 -5.13 2.55
C GLU A 334 -11.46 -5.38 1.50
N LEU A 335 -12.47 -6.18 1.86
CA LEU A 335 -13.70 -6.25 1.08
C LEU A 335 -14.53 -4.97 1.28
N ILE A 336 -14.61 -4.48 2.52
CA ILE A 336 -15.24 -3.20 2.84
C ILE A 336 -14.14 -2.22 3.28
N PRO A 337 -13.84 -1.20 2.48
CA PRO A 337 -12.70 -0.31 2.68
C PRO A 337 -12.92 0.59 3.91
N ARG A 338 -12.17 0.35 4.97
CA ARG A 338 -12.16 1.20 6.18
C ARG A 338 -10.80 1.84 6.38
N ARG A 339 -9.76 1.02 6.46
CA ARG A 339 -8.37 1.45 6.65
C ARG A 339 -7.84 2.08 5.38
N SER A 340 -8.06 1.47 4.22
CA SER A 340 -7.72 2.03 2.91
C SER A 340 -8.33 3.42 2.70
N LYS A 341 -9.63 3.60 2.98
CA LYS A 341 -10.28 4.93 2.88
C LYS A 341 -9.71 5.96 3.85
N SER A 342 -9.31 5.55 5.06
CA SER A 342 -8.59 6.44 5.97
C SER A 342 -7.23 6.84 5.39
N MET A 343 -6.53 5.90 4.76
CA MET A 343 -5.25 6.16 4.12
C MET A 343 -5.39 7.10 2.92
N VAL A 344 -6.44 6.94 2.10
CA VAL A 344 -6.78 7.89 1.02
C VAL A 344 -6.94 9.31 1.57
N ARG A 345 -7.65 9.46 2.71
CA ARG A 345 -7.83 10.78 3.33
C ARG A 345 -6.49 11.40 3.74
N SER A 346 -5.60 10.63 4.36
CA SER A 346 -4.27 11.11 4.74
C SER A 346 -3.42 11.48 3.52
N ALA A 347 -3.41 10.62 2.50
CA ALA A 347 -2.68 10.86 1.26
C ALA A 347 -3.23 12.11 0.52
N LEU A 348 -4.55 12.31 0.51
CA LEU A 348 -5.17 13.50 -0.06
C LEU A 348 -4.80 14.77 0.71
N GLY A 349 -4.80 14.74 2.04
CA GLY A 349 -4.35 15.87 2.86
C GLY A 349 -2.91 16.25 2.51
N MET A 350 -2.01 15.27 2.55
CA MET A 350 -0.61 15.47 2.19
C MET A 350 -0.43 15.99 0.75
N PHE A 351 -1.20 15.45 -0.21
CA PHE A 351 -1.16 15.91 -1.59
C PHE A 351 -1.56 17.39 -1.74
N LYS A 352 -2.54 17.86 -0.95
CA LYS A 352 -2.95 19.27 -0.93
C LYS A 352 -1.83 20.15 -0.34
N ASP A 353 -1.13 19.67 0.67
CA ASP A 353 -0.08 20.40 1.40
C ASP A 353 1.24 20.56 0.60
N LEU A 354 1.47 19.78 -0.45
CA LEU A 354 2.72 19.80 -1.26
C LEU A 354 2.95 21.08 -2.10
N GLY A 355 2.02 22.05 -2.09
CA GLY A 355 2.21 23.36 -2.71
C GLY A 355 2.59 23.30 -4.20
N GLU A 356 3.71 23.94 -4.57
CA GLU A 356 4.18 24.06 -5.97
C GLU A 356 4.60 22.72 -6.61
N GLN A 357 5.05 21.75 -5.82
CA GLN A 357 5.46 20.42 -6.33
C GLN A 357 4.28 19.61 -6.87
N ARG A 358 3.05 19.98 -6.49
CA ARG A 358 1.80 19.30 -6.85
C ARG A 358 1.59 19.19 -8.36
N ALA A 359 1.90 20.24 -9.13
CA ALA A 359 1.61 20.27 -10.57
C ALA A 359 2.35 19.15 -11.34
N ALA A 360 3.57 18.81 -10.92
CA ALA A 360 4.32 17.69 -11.49
C ALA A 360 3.71 16.33 -11.07
N LEU A 361 3.22 16.24 -9.84
CA LEU A 361 2.66 15.02 -9.25
C LEU A 361 1.26 14.66 -9.74
N VAL A 362 0.47 15.64 -10.22
CA VAL A 362 -0.84 15.36 -10.83
C VAL A 362 -0.71 14.32 -11.96
N LYS A 363 0.37 14.39 -12.76
CA LYS A 363 0.60 13.47 -13.87
C LYS A 363 0.99 12.06 -13.44
N SER A 364 1.68 11.90 -12.30
CA SER A 364 2.21 10.61 -11.84
C SER A 364 1.33 9.94 -10.78
N ILE A 365 0.83 10.69 -9.80
CA ILE A 365 0.12 10.20 -8.61
C ILE A 365 -1.35 10.66 -8.59
N GLY A 366 -1.70 11.74 -9.30
CA GLY A 366 -3.06 12.29 -9.30
C GLY A 366 -4.13 11.26 -9.70
N LEU A 367 -3.93 10.57 -10.82
CA LEU A 367 -4.88 9.55 -11.29
C LEU A 367 -4.99 8.34 -10.34
N PRO A 368 -3.88 7.74 -9.86
CA PRO A 368 -3.93 6.73 -8.81
C PRO A 368 -4.65 7.15 -7.52
N LEU A 369 -4.48 8.40 -7.08
CA LEU A 369 -5.13 8.91 -5.87
C LEU A 369 -6.65 9.04 -6.07
N LEU A 370 -7.07 9.56 -7.24
CA LEU A 370 -8.48 9.62 -7.62
C LEU A 370 -9.11 8.23 -7.72
N ALA A 371 -8.38 7.26 -8.29
CA ALA A 371 -8.84 5.88 -8.38
C ALA A 371 -9.01 5.25 -6.99
N GLY A 372 -8.03 5.45 -6.10
CA GLY A 372 -8.11 4.98 -4.72
C GLY A 372 -9.33 5.53 -3.99
N ASP A 373 -9.61 6.82 -4.14
CA ASP A 373 -10.81 7.45 -3.57
C ASP A 373 -12.10 6.89 -4.19
N ALA A 374 -12.18 6.80 -5.51
CA ALA A 374 -13.38 6.31 -6.21
C ALA A 374 -13.71 4.85 -5.86
N ILE A 375 -12.72 3.96 -5.88
CA ILE A 375 -12.89 2.53 -5.55
C ILE A 375 -13.27 2.38 -4.07
N THR A 376 -12.52 2.99 -3.15
CA THR A 376 -12.81 2.85 -1.72
C THR A 376 -14.15 3.48 -1.32
N SER A 377 -14.64 4.43 -2.10
CA SER A 377 -15.96 5.03 -1.92
C SER A 377 -17.08 4.15 -2.44
N ALA A 378 -16.88 3.47 -3.58
CA ALA A 378 -17.85 2.56 -4.20
C ALA A 378 -18.17 1.36 -3.35
N TYR A 379 -17.13 0.64 -2.97
CA TYR A 379 -17.24 -0.50 -2.07
C TYR A 379 -17.77 -0.12 -0.68
N GLY A 380 -17.54 1.13 -0.26
CA GLY A 380 -17.98 1.64 1.04
C GLY A 380 -19.38 2.24 1.07
N ARG A 381 -20.10 2.36 -0.08
CA ARG A 381 -21.37 3.12 -0.20
C ARG A 381 -21.27 4.55 0.33
N ARG A 382 -20.16 5.23 0.03
CA ARG A 382 -19.83 6.56 0.56
C ARG A 382 -19.55 7.52 -0.57
N ALA A 383 -19.77 8.80 -0.32
CA ALA A 383 -19.27 9.85 -1.21
C ALA A 383 -17.74 9.82 -1.30
N CYS A 384 -17.24 10.19 -2.48
CA CYS A 384 -15.83 10.47 -2.74
C CYS A 384 -15.31 11.56 -1.79
N LEU A 385 -14.07 11.41 -1.35
CA LEU A 385 -13.37 12.43 -0.56
C LEU A 385 -12.91 13.60 -1.43
N VAL A 386 -12.55 13.34 -2.69
CA VAL A 386 -12.19 14.37 -3.67
C VAL A 386 -13.46 14.92 -4.29
N THR A 387 -13.77 16.17 -3.93
CA THR A 387 -14.94 16.91 -4.42
C THR A 387 -14.69 17.50 -5.81
N GLU A 388 -15.75 17.99 -6.47
CA GLU A 388 -15.62 18.70 -7.75
C GLU A 388 -14.78 19.98 -7.61
N ALA A 389 -14.90 20.68 -6.48
CA ALA A 389 -14.04 21.83 -6.17
C ALA A 389 -12.57 21.39 -6.09
N ASP A 390 -12.29 20.27 -5.42
CA ASP A 390 -10.93 19.74 -5.32
C ASP A 390 -10.35 19.36 -6.68
N LEU A 391 -11.16 18.77 -7.58
CA LEU A 391 -10.73 18.44 -8.94
C LEU A 391 -10.25 19.69 -9.69
N SER A 392 -11.00 20.79 -9.58
CA SER A 392 -10.65 22.06 -10.22
C SER A 392 -9.40 22.72 -9.63
N GLU A 393 -9.21 22.64 -8.31
CA GLU A 393 -8.15 23.36 -7.58
C GLU A 393 -6.83 22.56 -7.50
N TYR A 394 -6.91 21.28 -7.15
CA TYR A 394 -5.72 20.47 -6.81
C TYR A 394 -5.31 19.52 -7.93
N PHE A 395 -6.25 19.11 -8.80
CA PHE A 395 -6.01 18.16 -9.90
C PHE A 395 -6.03 18.83 -11.28
N SER A 396 -5.76 20.13 -11.35
CA SER A 396 -5.72 20.89 -12.59
C SER A 396 -4.85 20.19 -13.66
N GLY A 397 -5.43 19.90 -14.83
CA GLY A 397 -4.78 19.17 -15.92
C GLY A 397 -5.11 17.67 -15.98
N LEU A 398 -5.79 17.12 -14.97
CA LEU A 398 -6.43 15.82 -15.04
C LEU A 398 -7.93 16.02 -15.24
N VAL A 399 -8.38 15.76 -16.48
CA VAL A 399 -9.79 15.85 -16.86
C VAL A 399 -10.39 14.45 -16.84
N LEU A 400 -11.47 14.29 -16.08
CA LEU A 400 -12.32 13.12 -16.14
C LEU A 400 -13.35 13.30 -17.27
N PRO A 401 -13.75 12.23 -17.95
CA PRO A 401 -14.71 12.30 -19.03
C PRO A 401 -16.11 12.63 -18.51
N ASP A 402 -16.88 13.32 -19.33
CA ASP A 402 -18.32 13.40 -19.18
C ASP A 402 -18.97 12.17 -19.83
N LEU A 403 -19.60 11.33 -19.02
CA LEU A 403 -20.17 10.06 -19.46
C LEU A 403 -21.39 10.23 -20.39
N GLU A 404 -22.00 11.41 -20.45
CA GLU A 404 -23.13 11.69 -21.35
C GLU A 404 -22.67 12.13 -22.74
N TYR A 405 -21.59 12.91 -22.82
CA TYR A 405 -21.19 13.58 -24.06
C TYR A 405 -19.90 13.04 -24.69
N ASP A 406 -18.94 12.57 -23.88
CA ASP A 406 -17.66 12.10 -24.39
C ASP A 406 -17.76 10.68 -24.97
N GLN A 407 -16.92 10.39 -25.97
CA GLN A 407 -16.82 9.07 -26.58
C GLN A 407 -15.45 8.45 -26.31
N LEU A 408 -15.42 7.31 -25.60
CA LEU A 408 -14.18 6.62 -25.21
C LEU A 408 -13.30 6.32 -26.41
N GLN A 409 -13.91 5.82 -27.48
CA GLN A 409 -13.20 5.32 -28.65
C GLN A 409 -12.52 6.45 -29.40
N SER A 410 -13.15 7.63 -29.47
CA SER A 410 -12.54 8.84 -30.03
C SER A 410 -11.33 9.29 -29.21
N MET A 411 -11.41 9.21 -27.87
CA MET A 411 -10.29 9.59 -26.99
C MET A 411 -9.13 8.60 -27.07
N ILE A 412 -9.41 7.30 -27.19
CA ILE A 412 -8.37 6.26 -27.39
C ILE A 412 -7.69 6.46 -28.76
N ALA A 413 -8.45 6.76 -29.80
CA ALA A 413 -7.93 6.96 -31.16
C ALA A 413 -6.93 8.12 -31.29
N VAL A 414 -6.95 9.09 -30.36
CA VAL A 414 -5.92 10.15 -30.27
C VAL A 414 -4.53 9.55 -30.01
N HIS A 415 -4.47 8.44 -29.29
CA HIS A 415 -3.22 7.78 -28.90
C HIS A 415 -2.85 6.59 -29.79
N LEU A 416 -3.85 5.82 -30.23
CA LEU A 416 -3.68 4.62 -31.05
C LEU A 416 -4.21 4.88 -32.46
N ARG A 417 -3.30 5.19 -33.39
CA ARG A 417 -3.67 5.42 -34.79
C ARG A 417 -3.81 4.09 -35.54
N PRO A 418 -4.85 3.92 -36.37
CA PRO A 418 -5.00 2.71 -37.18
C PRO A 418 -3.80 2.50 -38.12
N GLY A 419 -3.24 1.30 -38.13
CA GLY A 419 -2.17 0.90 -39.06
C GLY A 419 -0.75 1.25 -38.64
N GLU A 420 -0.56 1.96 -37.53
CA GLU A 420 0.76 2.21 -36.92
C GLU A 420 0.99 1.22 -35.77
N GLU A 421 2.20 0.65 -35.66
CA GLU A 421 2.57 -0.13 -34.48
C GLU A 421 2.76 0.82 -33.29
N PRO A 422 1.99 0.67 -32.19
CA PRO A 422 2.05 1.60 -31.07
C PRO A 422 3.32 1.38 -30.25
N ASN A 423 3.87 2.46 -29.68
CA ASN A 423 4.95 2.39 -28.70
C ASN A 423 4.44 2.32 -27.25
N HIS A 424 5.35 2.12 -26.29
CA HIS A 424 5.02 2.04 -24.86
C HIS A 424 4.18 3.22 -24.37
N MET A 425 4.53 4.45 -24.77
CA MET A 425 3.84 5.67 -24.30
C MET A 425 2.43 5.77 -24.85
N GLN A 426 2.20 5.35 -26.10
CA GLN A 426 0.87 5.31 -26.70
C GLN A 426 -0.04 4.30 -26.01
N LEU A 427 0.47 3.07 -25.79
CA LEU A 427 -0.26 2.02 -25.05
C LEU A 427 -0.56 2.44 -23.60
N SER A 428 0.42 3.03 -22.92
CA SER A 428 0.26 3.56 -21.58
C SER A 428 -0.77 4.68 -21.53
N SER A 429 -0.75 5.62 -22.47
CA SER A 429 -1.70 6.73 -22.51
C SER A 429 -3.14 6.26 -22.77
N ALA A 430 -3.32 5.36 -23.74
CA ALA A 430 -4.62 4.81 -24.06
C ALA A 430 -5.21 3.97 -22.90
N SER A 431 -4.41 3.18 -22.20
CA SER A 431 -4.87 2.49 -20.98
C SER A 431 -5.21 3.45 -19.84
N MET A 432 -4.52 4.60 -19.71
CA MET A 432 -4.91 5.65 -18.76
C MET A 432 -6.25 6.30 -19.13
N VAL A 433 -6.60 6.42 -20.41
CA VAL A 433 -7.93 6.92 -20.85
C VAL A 433 -9.04 5.97 -20.39
N ILE A 434 -8.87 4.66 -20.63
CA ILE A 434 -9.80 3.62 -20.13
C ILE A 434 -9.96 3.74 -18.62
N TRP A 435 -8.85 3.89 -17.88
CA TRP A 435 -8.89 4.01 -16.43
C TRP A 435 -9.63 5.26 -15.94
N ARG A 436 -9.47 6.41 -16.61
CA ARG A 436 -10.24 7.64 -16.29
C ARG A 436 -11.74 7.44 -16.46
N TRP A 437 -12.16 6.76 -17.52
CA TRP A 437 -13.55 6.40 -17.77
C TRP A 437 -14.13 5.54 -16.64
N LEU A 438 -13.37 4.54 -16.20
CA LEU A 438 -13.79 3.70 -15.10
C LEU A 438 -13.88 4.48 -13.77
N ILE A 439 -12.94 5.37 -13.50
CA ILE A 439 -12.97 6.26 -12.32
C ILE A 439 -14.21 7.16 -12.37
N ALA A 440 -14.56 7.72 -13.54
CA ALA A 440 -15.77 8.51 -13.69
C ALA A 440 -17.03 7.69 -13.39
N CYS A 441 -17.13 6.45 -13.92
CA CYS A 441 -18.24 5.54 -13.60
C CYS A 441 -18.34 5.24 -12.10
N GLN A 442 -17.21 4.99 -11.43
CA GLN A 442 -17.16 4.74 -9.99
C GLN A 442 -17.58 5.97 -9.19
N ARG A 443 -17.13 7.17 -9.56
CA ARG A 443 -17.54 8.42 -8.92
C ARG A 443 -19.04 8.67 -9.06
N GLU A 444 -19.58 8.43 -10.24
CA GLU A 444 -21.00 8.62 -10.51
C GLU A 444 -21.85 7.62 -9.73
N PHE A 445 -21.44 6.36 -9.71
CA PHE A 445 -22.02 5.37 -8.84
C PHE A 445 -21.99 5.77 -7.36
N ASN A 446 -20.88 6.33 -6.88
CA ASN A 446 -20.76 6.81 -5.49
C ASN A 446 -21.75 7.92 -5.18
N ARG A 447 -21.97 8.83 -6.13
CA ARG A 447 -22.96 9.90 -6.01
C ARG A 447 -24.35 9.32 -5.82
N ILE A 448 -24.72 8.30 -6.60
CA ILE A 448 -26.04 7.63 -6.52
C ILE A 448 -26.18 6.80 -5.23
N ALA A 449 -25.15 6.02 -4.90
CA ALA A 449 -25.18 5.02 -3.81
C ALA A 449 -24.90 5.59 -2.41
N SER A 450 -24.51 6.86 -2.27
CA SER A 450 -24.15 7.44 -0.97
C SER A 450 -25.35 7.56 -0.02
N LEU A 451 -25.10 7.46 1.29
CA LEU A 451 -26.16 7.59 2.31
C LEU A 451 -27.00 8.88 2.21
N HIS A 452 -26.42 9.98 1.74
CA HIS A 452 -27.15 11.24 1.57
C HIS A 452 -28.19 11.17 0.46
N THR A 453 -27.96 10.32 -0.55
CA THR A 453 -28.84 10.10 -1.70
C THR A 453 -29.79 8.92 -1.53
N VAL A 454 -29.59 8.10 -0.48
CA VAL A 454 -30.51 6.99 -0.13
C VAL A 454 -31.93 7.49 0.16
N HIS A 455 -32.10 8.72 0.65
CA HIS A 455 -33.43 9.26 0.93
C HIS A 455 -34.20 9.75 -0.31
N TYR A 456 -33.57 9.77 -1.48
CA TYR A 456 -34.20 10.14 -2.75
C TYR A 456 -34.43 8.90 -3.60
N SER A 457 -35.46 8.96 -4.45
CA SER A 457 -35.74 7.91 -5.41
C SER A 457 -34.62 7.78 -6.42
N MET A 458 -34.21 6.56 -6.74
CA MET A 458 -33.15 6.32 -7.73
C MET A 458 -33.59 6.78 -9.13
N ILE A 459 -32.76 7.59 -9.78
CA ILE A 459 -33.00 8.03 -11.16
C ILE A 459 -32.44 6.96 -12.11
N THR A 460 -33.33 6.26 -12.78
CA THR A 460 -32.99 5.10 -13.62
C THR A 460 -32.10 5.44 -14.82
N SER A 461 -32.22 6.64 -15.39
CA SER A 461 -31.38 7.09 -16.51
C SER A 461 -29.90 7.18 -16.12
N GLU A 462 -29.58 7.48 -14.86
CA GLU A 462 -28.20 7.56 -14.37
C GLU A 462 -27.56 6.16 -14.32
N ILE A 463 -28.33 5.13 -13.93
CA ILE A 463 -27.88 3.73 -14.00
C ILE A 463 -27.68 3.28 -15.45
N MET A 464 -28.56 3.68 -16.37
CA MET A 464 -28.40 3.39 -17.80
C MET A 464 -27.13 4.01 -18.38
N MET A 465 -26.82 5.24 -17.97
CA MET A 465 -25.60 5.94 -18.39
C MET A 465 -24.36 5.18 -17.90
N ILE A 466 -24.32 4.77 -16.63
CA ILE A 466 -23.20 3.97 -16.10
C ILE A 466 -23.08 2.63 -16.85
N TRP A 467 -24.18 1.89 -17.06
CA TRP A 467 -24.13 0.62 -17.80
C TRP A 467 -23.64 0.80 -19.23
N THR A 468 -24.10 1.84 -19.93
CA THR A 468 -23.65 2.17 -21.28
C THR A 468 -22.16 2.47 -21.30
N ALA A 469 -21.67 3.24 -20.32
CA ALA A 469 -20.24 3.53 -20.20
C ALA A 469 -19.42 2.26 -19.89
N LEU A 470 -19.91 1.38 -19.01
CA LEU A 470 -19.24 0.11 -18.71
C LEU A 470 -19.17 -0.82 -19.93
N ASP A 471 -20.23 -0.87 -20.74
CA ASP A 471 -20.23 -1.63 -22.00
C ASP A 471 -19.19 -1.06 -22.99
N GLN A 472 -19.06 0.26 -23.08
CA GLN A 472 -18.03 0.91 -23.90
C GLN A 472 -16.62 0.62 -23.39
N ILE A 473 -16.40 0.65 -22.06
CA ILE A 473 -15.12 0.32 -21.43
C ILE A 473 -14.76 -1.13 -21.75
N HIS A 474 -15.68 -2.07 -21.56
CA HIS A 474 -15.43 -3.49 -21.84
C HIS A 474 -15.10 -3.71 -23.33
N SER A 475 -15.84 -3.09 -24.25
CA SER A 475 -15.54 -3.15 -25.69
C SER A 475 -14.14 -2.58 -26.00
N ALA A 476 -13.80 -1.43 -25.42
CA ALA A 476 -12.48 -0.81 -25.62
C ALA A 476 -11.36 -1.71 -25.09
N ILE A 477 -11.59 -2.39 -23.97
CA ILE A 477 -10.65 -3.37 -23.40
C ILE A 477 -10.47 -4.55 -24.35
N GLN A 478 -11.55 -5.13 -24.90
CA GLN A 478 -11.45 -6.23 -25.87
C GLN A 478 -10.70 -5.83 -27.14
N ASP A 479 -10.96 -4.64 -27.67
CA ASP A 479 -10.26 -4.09 -28.84
C ASP A 479 -8.76 -3.91 -28.52
N PHE A 480 -8.45 -3.40 -27.33
CA PHE A 480 -7.08 -3.22 -26.86
C PHE A 480 -6.36 -4.55 -26.65
N GLN A 481 -7.01 -5.54 -26.05
CA GLN A 481 -6.47 -6.89 -25.90
C GLN A 481 -6.20 -7.54 -27.26
N SER A 482 -7.13 -7.39 -28.21
CA SER A 482 -6.98 -7.89 -29.58
C SER A 482 -5.80 -7.23 -30.31
N LEU A 483 -5.66 -5.91 -30.16
CA LEU A 483 -4.50 -5.16 -30.69
C LEU A 483 -3.20 -5.71 -30.11
N LEU A 484 -3.11 -5.87 -28.79
CA LEU A 484 -1.91 -6.36 -28.10
C LEU A 484 -1.54 -7.80 -28.51
N MET A 485 -2.52 -8.68 -28.66
CA MET A 485 -2.29 -10.05 -29.14
C MET A 485 -1.87 -10.11 -30.61
N GLY A 486 -2.26 -9.11 -31.41
CA GLY A 486 -1.89 -8.99 -32.82
C GLY A 486 -0.53 -8.37 -33.09
N LEU A 487 0.19 -7.91 -32.06
CA LEU A 487 1.51 -7.29 -32.22
C LEU A 487 2.55 -8.33 -32.67
N ARG A 488 3.32 -7.99 -33.72
CA ARG A 488 4.34 -8.87 -34.31
C ARG A 488 5.63 -8.95 -33.49
N GLY A 489 5.86 -7.97 -32.61
CA GLY A 489 7.04 -7.87 -31.77
C GLY A 489 6.77 -7.04 -30.53
N LEU A 490 7.78 -6.90 -29.68
CA LEU A 490 7.70 -6.05 -28.50
C LEU A 490 7.63 -4.58 -28.95
N PRO A 491 6.61 -3.81 -28.52
CA PRO A 491 6.54 -2.38 -28.81
C PRO A 491 7.81 -1.62 -28.41
N PRO A 492 8.24 -0.62 -29.19
CA PRO A 492 9.37 0.23 -28.83
C PRO A 492 9.13 0.89 -27.46
N GLY A 493 10.16 0.85 -26.60
CA GLY A 493 10.11 1.39 -25.24
C GLY A 493 9.59 0.42 -24.18
N CYS A 494 9.16 -0.79 -24.54
CA CYS A 494 8.79 -1.84 -23.59
C CYS A 494 9.96 -2.79 -23.23
N GLU A 495 11.17 -2.54 -23.74
CA GLU A 495 12.33 -3.42 -23.57
C GLU A 495 12.81 -3.47 -22.09
N ALA A 496 12.78 -2.33 -21.42
CA ALA A 496 13.18 -2.19 -20.01
C ALA A 496 12.19 -2.85 -19.03
N ASP A 497 10.95 -3.03 -19.47
CA ASP A 497 9.87 -3.53 -18.63
C ASP A 497 9.84 -5.06 -18.53
N GLY A 498 10.68 -5.76 -19.32
CA GLY A 498 10.90 -7.20 -19.24
C GLY A 498 9.65 -8.06 -19.51
N CYS A 499 8.54 -7.45 -19.93
CA CYS A 499 7.26 -8.14 -20.06
C CYS A 499 6.47 -7.61 -21.27
N SER A 500 6.45 -8.39 -22.34
CA SER A 500 5.59 -8.18 -23.52
C SER A 500 4.10 -8.11 -23.19
N SER A 501 3.69 -8.56 -22.00
CA SER A 501 2.30 -8.62 -21.55
C SER A 501 1.93 -7.60 -20.47
N MET A 502 2.77 -6.60 -20.17
CA MET A 502 2.45 -5.61 -19.13
C MET A 502 1.11 -4.90 -19.38
N HIS A 503 0.97 -4.32 -20.57
CA HIS A 503 -0.25 -3.60 -20.97
C HIS A 503 -1.46 -4.54 -20.98
N LEU A 504 -1.27 -5.78 -21.44
CA LEU A 504 -2.32 -6.79 -21.46
C LEU A 504 -2.82 -7.08 -20.04
N ARG A 505 -1.91 -7.34 -19.10
CA ARG A 505 -2.22 -7.61 -17.69
C ARG A 505 -2.94 -6.42 -17.04
N TYR A 506 -2.50 -5.20 -17.32
CA TYR A 506 -3.10 -4.01 -16.74
C TYR A 506 -4.52 -3.80 -17.26
N VAL A 507 -4.75 -3.95 -18.56
CA VAL A 507 -6.06 -3.80 -19.18
C VAL A 507 -7.03 -4.92 -18.77
N THR A 508 -6.56 -6.17 -18.67
CA THR A 508 -7.33 -7.28 -18.06
C THR A 508 -7.78 -6.95 -16.64
N ARG A 509 -6.94 -6.26 -15.86
CA ARG A 509 -7.32 -5.84 -14.52
C ARG A 509 -8.36 -4.73 -14.52
N LEU A 510 -8.29 -3.78 -15.44
CA LEU A 510 -9.35 -2.77 -15.59
C LEU A 510 -10.69 -3.42 -15.89
N ASP A 511 -10.70 -4.50 -16.66
CA ASP A 511 -11.91 -5.26 -17.01
C ASP A 511 -12.54 -5.91 -15.79
N ARG A 512 -11.72 -6.45 -14.88
CA ARG A 512 -12.20 -6.96 -13.60
C ARG A 512 -12.86 -5.87 -12.74
N GLU A 513 -12.32 -4.65 -12.76
CA GLU A 513 -12.90 -3.54 -12.01
C GLU A 513 -14.22 -3.04 -12.65
N VAL A 514 -14.47 -3.34 -13.94
CA VAL A 514 -15.80 -3.18 -14.59
C VAL A 514 -16.80 -4.18 -14.02
N ASP A 515 -16.40 -5.44 -13.86
CA ASP A 515 -17.23 -6.48 -13.23
C ASP A 515 -17.56 -6.12 -11.77
N ASP A 516 -16.57 -5.66 -11.00
CA ASP A 516 -16.79 -5.23 -9.61
C ASP A 516 -17.87 -4.14 -9.53
N LEU A 517 -17.80 -3.12 -10.39
CA LEU A 517 -18.80 -2.06 -10.42
C LEU A 517 -20.17 -2.58 -10.86
N THR A 518 -20.22 -3.52 -11.80
CA THR A 518 -21.46 -4.19 -12.23
C THR A 518 -22.12 -4.93 -11.06
N TRP A 519 -21.34 -5.65 -10.24
CA TRP A 519 -21.86 -6.35 -9.06
C TRP A 519 -22.34 -5.38 -7.98
N LEU A 520 -21.62 -4.27 -7.79
CA LEU A 520 -22.02 -3.20 -6.86
C LEU A 520 -23.33 -2.53 -7.30
N ILE A 521 -23.58 -2.36 -8.61
CA ILE A 521 -24.86 -1.87 -9.14
C ILE A 521 -25.98 -2.88 -8.88
N GLN A 522 -25.76 -4.18 -9.09
CA GLN A 522 -26.74 -5.22 -8.76
C GLN A 522 -27.13 -5.20 -7.28
N SER A 523 -26.15 -5.08 -6.38
CA SER A 523 -26.41 -4.97 -4.94
C SER A 523 -27.21 -3.71 -4.62
N LEU A 524 -26.91 -2.58 -5.26
CA LEU A 524 -27.69 -1.34 -5.08
C LEU A 524 -29.16 -1.52 -5.49
N ILE A 525 -29.40 -2.04 -6.70
CA ILE A 525 -30.76 -2.25 -7.23
C ILE A 525 -31.53 -3.19 -6.30
N SER A 526 -30.91 -4.29 -5.88
CA SER A 526 -31.52 -5.25 -4.96
C SER A 526 -31.90 -4.61 -3.63
N GLU A 527 -31.01 -3.83 -3.03
CA GLU A 527 -31.23 -3.13 -1.76
C GLU A 527 -32.39 -2.12 -1.86
N ARG A 528 -32.41 -1.31 -2.93
CA ARG A 528 -33.45 -0.30 -3.20
C ARG A 528 -34.82 -0.92 -3.44
N MET A 529 -34.89 -2.03 -4.17
CA MET A 529 -36.15 -2.76 -4.40
C MET A 529 -36.69 -3.40 -3.11
N GLN A 530 -35.80 -3.86 -2.23
CA GLN A 530 -36.20 -4.52 -0.99
C GLN A 530 -36.52 -3.54 0.15
N GLY A 531 -36.41 -2.23 -0.07
CA GLY A 531 -36.65 -1.22 0.96
C GLY A 531 -35.57 -1.16 2.04
N HIS A 532 -34.37 -1.70 1.78
CA HIS A 532 -33.28 -1.66 2.76
C HIS A 532 -32.90 -0.20 3.04
N HIS A 533 -32.53 0.09 4.28
CA HIS A 533 -32.16 1.44 4.75
C HIS A 533 -33.27 2.51 4.65
N GLY A 534 -34.54 2.09 4.55
CA GLY A 534 -35.70 2.98 4.65
C GLY A 534 -36.05 3.70 3.34
N SER A 535 -35.46 3.28 2.21
CA SER A 535 -35.81 3.75 0.88
C SER A 535 -36.29 2.60 0.01
N HIS A 536 -37.51 2.67 -0.51
CA HIS A 536 -38.05 1.71 -1.46
C HIS A 536 -38.25 2.41 -2.81
N ASP A 537 -37.60 1.90 -3.84
CA ASP A 537 -37.81 2.35 -5.21
C ASP A 537 -38.73 1.37 -5.95
N ASP A 538 -39.77 1.90 -6.61
CA ASP A 538 -40.71 1.12 -7.43
C ASP A 538 -40.08 0.73 -8.79
N LEU A 539 -38.98 0.00 -8.75
CA LEU A 539 -38.33 -0.55 -9.94
C LEU A 539 -39.09 -1.78 -10.44
N SER A 540 -39.31 -1.88 -11.75
CA SER A 540 -39.91 -3.08 -12.33
C SER A 540 -38.97 -4.29 -12.17
N GLY A 541 -39.55 -5.50 -12.12
CA GLY A 541 -38.74 -6.74 -12.08
C GLY A 541 -37.79 -6.90 -13.28
N GLU A 542 -38.02 -6.17 -14.37
CA GLU A 542 -37.12 -6.15 -15.54
C GLU A 542 -35.74 -5.58 -15.21
N TRP A 543 -35.64 -4.63 -14.26
CA TRP A 543 -34.37 -4.06 -13.81
C TRP A 543 -33.50 -5.10 -13.12
N LEU A 544 -34.10 -5.89 -12.24
CA LEU A 544 -33.40 -6.96 -11.56
C LEU A 544 -32.94 -8.04 -12.55
N LEU A 545 -33.81 -8.41 -13.50
CA LEU A 545 -33.48 -9.39 -14.53
C LEU A 545 -32.34 -8.92 -15.44
N GLU A 546 -32.34 -7.65 -15.86
CA GLU A 546 -31.28 -7.11 -16.71
C GLU A 546 -29.95 -7.03 -15.96
N SER A 547 -29.99 -6.56 -14.71
CA SER A 547 -28.80 -6.50 -13.86
C SER A 547 -28.24 -7.90 -13.56
N GLU A 548 -29.09 -8.90 -13.30
CA GLU A 548 -28.67 -10.30 -13.18
C GLU A 548 -28.00 -10.84 -14.46
N ARG A 549 -28.53 -10.51 -15.65
CA ARG A 549 -27.91 -10.92 -16.93
C ARG A 549 -26.50 -10.36 -17.07
N ARG A 550 -26.31 -9.09 -16.68
CA ARG A 550 -25.00 -8.43 -16.69
C ARG A 550 -24.03 -9.12 -15.73
N VAL A 551 -24.46 -9.40 -14.50
CA VAL A 551 -23.69 -10.18 -13.52
C VAL A 551 -23.29 -11.56 -14.07
N ARG A 552 -24.22 -12.28 -14.72
CA ARG A 552 -23.92 -13.59 -15.33
C ARG A 552 -22.89 -13.50 -16.47
N ARG A 553 -22.87 -12.40 -17.24
CA ARG A 553 -21.83 -12.16 -18.25
C ARG A 553 -20.48 -11.91 -17.58
N GLY A 554 -20.44 -11.06 -16.56
CA GLY A 554 -19.22 -10.81 -15.77
C GLY A 554 -18.68 -12.08 -15.12
N LEU A 555 -19.54 -12.96 -14.58
CA LEU A 555 -19.10 -14.25 -14.03
C LEU A 555 -18.45 -15.18 -15.06
N LYS A 556 -18.91 -15.18 -16.32
CA LYS A 556 -18.26 -15.94 -17.39
C LYS A 556 -16.88 -15.38 -17.70
N LEU A 557 -16.74 -14.05 -17.70
CA LEU A 557 -15.48 -13.37 -17.90
C LEU A 557 -14.51 -13.64 -16.72
N ALA A 558 -15.00 -13.56 -15.48
CA ALA A 558 -14.25 -13.93 -14.30
C ALA A 558 -13.78 -15.40 -14.37
N ALA A 559 -14.62 -16.34 -14.81
CA ALA A 559 -14.22 -17.74 -15.03
C ALA A 559 -13.06 -17.87 -16.02
N PHE A 560 -13.10 -17.13 -17.14
CA PHE A 560 -12.00 -17.06 -18.09
C PHE A 560 -10.71 -16.49 -17.44
N TYR A 561 -10.83 -15.43 -16.65
CA TYR A 561 -9.68 -14.85 -15.94
C TYR A 561 -9.14 -15.74 -14.82
N PHE A 562 -9.97 -16.55 -14.16
CA PHE A 562 -9.52 -17.57 -13.20
C PHE A 562 -8.57 -18.57 -13.87
N GLU A 563 -8.97 -19.08 -15.03
CA GLU A 563 -8.14 -20.00 -15.82
C GLU A 563 -6.84 -19.31 -16.23
N LEU A 564 -6.93 -18.12 -16.83
CA LEU A 564 -5.77 -17.34 -17.26
C LEU A 564 -4.77 -17.07 -16.12
N TYR A 565 -5.25 -16.65 -14.95
CA TYR A 565 -4.37 -16.35 -13.81
C TYR A 565 -3.76 -17.60 -13.20
N SER A 566 -4.49 -18.72 -13.15
CA SER A 566 -4.01 -19.98 -12.57
C SER A 566 -2.76 -20.53 -13.27
N ILE A 567 -2.64 -20.29 -14.57
CA ILE A 567 -1.47 -20.69 -15.39
C ILE A 567 -0.48 -19.54 -15.63
N SER A 568 -0.73 -18.36 -15.05
CA SER A 568 0.11 -17.18 -15.23
C SER A 568 1.29 -17.14 -14.26
N VAL A 569 2.21 -16.20 -14.48
CA VAL A 569 3.35 -15.89 -13.58
C VAL A 569 2.88 -15.29 -12.24
N SER A 570 1.58 -15.02 -12.05
CA SER A 570 1.03 -14.45 -10.82
C SER A 570 -0.29 -15.13 -10.43
N PRO A 571 -0.24 -16.41 -10.01
CA PRO A 571 -1.43 -17.17 -9.61
C PRO A 571 -2.12 -16.58 -8.37
N ASN A 572 -1.45 -15.70 -7.63
CA ASN A 572 -2.08 -14.94 -6.54
C ASN A 572 -3.22 -14.03 -7.01
N GLN A 573 -3.30 -13.68 -8.30
CA GLN A 573 -4.48 -12.97 -8.86
C GLN A 573 -5.75 -13.79 -8.81
N THR A 574 -5.65 -15.12 -8.90
CA THR A 574 -6.78 -16.04 -8.70
C THR A 574 -7.39 -15.84 -7.31
N TRP A 575 -6.57 -15.68 -6.26
CA TRP A 575 -7.09 -15.42 -4.91
C TRP A 575 -7.87 -14.10 -4.83
N TYR A 576 -7.34 -13.02 -5.41
CA TYR A 576 -8.04 -11.72 -5.42
C TYR A 576 -9.38 -11.80 -6.15
N LEU A 577 -9.42 -12.50 -7.28
CA LEU A 577 -10.64 -12.69 -8.04
C LEU A 577 -11.67 -13.50 -7.24
N CYS A 578 -11.25 -14.57 -6.54
CA CYS A 578 -12.13 -15.29 -5.61
C CYS A 578 -12.63 -14.38 -4.48
N TRP A 579 -11.75 -13.58 -3.89
CA TRP A 579 -12.09 -12.70 -2.78
C TRP A 579 -13.13 -11.64 -3.17
N GLN A 580 -13.06 -11.12 -4.39
CA GLN A 580 -14.02 -10.12 -4.89
C GLN A 580 -15.41 -10.70 -5.16
N LEU A 581 -15.55 -12.01 -5.41
CA LEU A 581 -16.86 -12.64 -5.54
C LEU A 581 -17.70 -12.57 -4.25
N GLU A 582 -17.08 -12.33 -3.09
CA GLU A 582 -17.82 -12.08 -1.83
C GLU A 582 -18.62 -10.76 -1.87
N LEU A 583 -18.36 -9.87 -2.85
CA LEU A 583 -19.17 -8.66 -3.08
C LEU A 583 -20.53 -8.96 -3.69
N MET A 584 -20.72 -10.16 -4.23
CA MET A 584 -21.99 -10.52 -4.82
C MET A 584 -23.07 -10.63 -3.74
N PRO A 585 -24.21 -9.93 -3.91
CA PRO A 585 -25.36 -10.14 -3.04
C PRO A 585 -25.80 -11.61 -3.15
N ARG A 586 -26.07 -12.24 -2.00
CA ARG A 586 -26.47 -13.65 -1.89
C ARG A 586 -27.94 -13.87 -2.21
#